data_AF-A0A8S0UIF8-F1
#
_entry.id   AF-A0A8S0UIF8-F1
#
_cell.length_a   1.000
_cell.length_b   1.000
_cell.length_c   1.000
_cell.angle_alpha   90.00
_cell.angle_beta   90.00
_cell.angle_gamma   90.00
#
_symmetry.space_group_name_H-M   'P 1'
#
loop_
_entity.id
_entity.type
_entity.pdbx_description
1 polymer ?
#
loop_
_entity_poly.entity_id
_entity_poly.type
_entity_poly.pdbx_seq_one_letter_code
_entity_poly.pdbx_strand_id
1 'polypeptide(L)'
;MASTSLSWNSSSWLHNRCVTKNMKSETTKLTNRTSVLTVVAQKKAKKVRKIILKDDVAELGKKGQLIDVKAGYLRNFLLPMGMAQIVTPELLKEMKMEEERIEAEKKRVKEEAQQLALIFETVGAFKVKRKGGKGKQIFGR
;
A
#
# COMPACT_ATOMS: atom_id res chain seq x y z
N MET A 1 -53.65 14.34 18.23
CA MET A 1 -52.24 14.75 18.02
C MET A 1 -51.43 14.24 19.19
N ALA A 2 -50.70 13.14 19.01
CA ALA A 2 -49.92 12.51 20.08
C ALA A 2 -48.44 12.85 19.88
N SER A 3 -47.83 13.45 20.90
CA SER A 3 -46.42 13.85 20.94
C SER A 3 -45.54 12.64 21.23
N THR A 4 -44.64 12.29 20.32
CA THR A 4 -43.61 11.26 20.51
C THR A 4 -42.35 11.91 21.07
N SER A 5 -42.03 11.61 22.33
CA SER A 5 -40.77 12.00 22.97
C SER A 5 -39.62 11.12 22.46
N LEU A 6 -38.58 11.77 21.92
CA LEU A 6 -37.32 11.12 21.55
C LEU A 6 -36.47 10.92 22.82
N SER A 7 -36.33 9.67 23.27
CA SER A 7 -35.35 9.31 24.30
C SER A 7 -34.04 8.86 23.64
N TRP A 8 -32.94 9.55 23.95
CA TRP A 8 -31.60 9.08 23.59
C TRP A 8 -31.15 8.01 24.56
N ASN A 9 -31.25 6.75 24.12
CA ASN A 9 -30.62 5.64 24.81
C ASN A 9 -29.12 5.63 24.47
N SER A 10 -28.29 6.13 25.38
CA SER A 10 -26.83 6.06 25.25
C SER A 10 -26.36 4.64 25.57
N SER A 11 -26.11 3.84 24.54
CA SER A 11 -25.52 2.50 24.69
C SER A 11 -24.08 2.61 25.18
N SER A 12 -23.88 2.33 26.46
CA SER A 12 -22.57 2.11 27.06
C SER A 12 -22.02 0.75 26.61
N TRP A 13 -21.07 0.79 25.68
CA TRP A 13 -20.22 -0.35 25.35
C TRP A 13 -19.15 -0.52 26.44
N LEU A 14 -19.46 -1.30 27.49
CA LEU A 14 -18.45 -1.85 28.38
C LEU A 14 -18.85 -3.27 28.79
N HIS A 15 -18.40 -4.26 28.03
CA HIS A 15 -18.18 -5.59 28.56
C HIS A 15 -16.91 -6.16 27.96
N ASN A 16 -15.89 -6.32 28.80
CA ASN A 16 -15.21 -7.61 28.93
C ASN A 16 -14.69 -7.74 30.36
N ARG A 17 -15.31 -8.68 31.08
CA ARG A 17 -14.88 -9.20 32.37
C ARG A 17 -13.55 -9.92 32.20
N CYS A 18 -12.63 -9.70 33.13
CA CYS A 18 -11.80 -10.77 33.64
C CYS A 18 -11.69 -10.59 35.15
N VAL A 19 -12.38 -11.47 35.88
CA VAL A 19 -12.31 -11.60 37.34
C VAL A 19 -11.63 -12.93 37.60
N THR A 20 -10.46 -12.92 38.23
CA THR A 20 -10.07 -14.00 39.14
C THR A 20 -9.51 -13.42 40.44
N LYS A 21 -10.07 -13.97 41.52
CA LYS A 21 -9.92 -13.75 42.97
C LYS A 21 -8.44 -13.81 43.42
N ASN A 22 -7.96 -13.41 44.60
CA ASN A 22 -8.49 -13.07 45.92
C ASN A 22 -7.28 -12.59 46.76
N MET A 23 -7.46 -11.76 47.80
CA MET A 23 -6.87 -11.91 49.16
C MET A 23 -6.69 -10.57 49.90
N LYS A 24 -7.41 -10.52 51.03
CA LYS A 24 -7.06 -9.93 52.33
C LYS A 24 -6.99 -8.40 52.45
N SER A 25 -8.03 -7.93 53.13
CA SER A 25 -8.18 -6.67 53.83
C SER A 25 -7.06 -6.40 54.83
N GLU A 26 -6.55 -5.17 54.83
CA GLU A 26 -6.11 -4.49 56.05
C GLU A 26 -6.34 -2.98 55.87
N THR A 27 -7.16 -2.44 56.77
CA THR A 27 -7.57 -1.05 56.82
C THR A 27 -6.51 -0.23 57.55
N THR A 28 -5.70 0.54 56.83
CA THR A 28 -4.85 1.58 57.42
C THR A 28 -5.18 2.94 56.83
N LYS A 29 -5.88 3.73 57.65
CA LYS A 29 -6.18 5.17 57.61
C LYS A 29 -5.61 5.95 56.42
N LEU A 30 -6.49 6.24 55.46
CA LEU A 30 -6.29 7.18 54.38
C LEU A 30 -6.30 8.62 54.93
N THR A 31 -5.13 9.19 55.20
CA THR A 31 -5.01 10.65 55.40
C THR A 31 -4.95 11.31 54.03
N ASN A 32 -5.89 12.21 53.75
CA ASN A 32 -5.98 13.01 52.52
C ASN A 32 -4.66 13.73 52.21
N ARG A 33 -3.76 13.08 51.46
CA ARG A 33 -2.73 13.75 50.69
C ARG A 33 -3.39 14.09 49.36
N THR A 34 -3.90 15.30 49.25
CA THR A 34 -4.26 15.90 47.97
C THR A 34 -3.01 15.86 47.10
N SER A 35 -2.82 14.80 46.31
CA SER A 35 -1.72 14.70 45.37
C SER A 35 -1.95 15.77 44.32
N VAL A 36 -1.23 16.88 44.44
CA VAL A 36 -1.26 17.96 43.45
C VAL A 36 -0.83 17.34 42.13
N LEU A 37 -1.76 17.16 41.19
CA LEU A 37 -1.44 16.75 39.82
C LEU A 37 -0.63 17.88 39.19
N THR A 38 0.69 17.74 39.14
CA THR A 38 1.56 18.67 38.41
C THR A 38 1.29 18.49 36.92
N VAL A 39 0.52 19.42 36.33
CA VAL A 39 0.28 19.44 34.89
C VAL A 39 1.56 19.93 34.21
N VAL A 40 2.39 19.00 33.74
CA VAL A 40 3.56 19.30 32.91
C VAL A 40 3.13 19.28 31.45
N ALA A 41 3.26 20.42 30.77
CA ALA A 41 3.01 20.49 29.33
C ALA A 41 4.09 19.68 28.58
N GLN A 42 3.68 18.63 27.89
CA GLN A 42 4.57 17.85 27.03
C GLN A 42 4.64 18.46 25.63
N LYS A 43 5.85 18.54 25.06
CA LYS A 43 6.07 18.99 23.67
C LYS A 43 5.39 18.01 22.69
N LYS A 44 4.61 18.55 21.74
CA LYS A 44 3.91 17.72 20.74
C LYS A 44 4.89 17.10 19.73
N ALA A 45 4.78 15.79 19.52
CA ALA A 45 5.54 15.07 18.50
C ALA A 45 4.75 14.91 17.20
N LYS A 46 5.44 15.00 16.05
CA LYS A 46 4.85 14.77 14.72
C LYS A 46 4.66 13.28 14.47
N LYS A 47 3.44 12.85 14.16
CA LYS A 47 3.13 11.46 13.82
C LYS A 47 3.34 11.22 12.32
N VAL A 48 4.24 10.31 11.98
CA VAL A 48 4.60 9.94 10.59
C VAL A 48 4.25 8.45 10.37
N ARG A 49 3.87 8.09 9.14
CA ARG A 49 3.49 6.73 8.72
C ARG A 49 4.17 6.40 7.38
N LYS A 50 4.69 5.17 7.28
CA LYS A 50 5.17 4.58 6.02
C LYS A 50 3.99 4.05 5.21
N ILE A 51 3.91 4.48 3.96
CA ILE A 51 2.84 4.10 3.04
C ILE A 51 3.41 3.70 1.68
N ILE A 52 2.65 2.90 0.95
CA ILE A 52 2.85 2.64 -0.47
C ILE A 52 1.75 3.35 -1.25
N LEU A 53 2.14 4.09 -2.28
CA LEU A 53 1.20 4.72 -3.19
C LEU A 53 0.61 3.72 -4.17
N LYS A 54 -0.71 3.74 -4.34
CA LYS A 54 -1.42 2.95 -5.37
C LYS A 54 -1.54 3.74 -6.67
N ASP A 55 -1.74 5.04 -6.56
CA ASP A 55 -1.89 5.95 -7.68
C ASP A 55 -0.75 6.98 -7.71
N ASP A 56 -0.61 7.64 -8.86
CA ASP A 56 0.32 8.75 -9.02
C ASP A 56 -0.25 10.01 -8.36
N VAL A 57 0.53 10.64 -7.50
CA VAL A 57 0.14 11.85 -6.76
C VAL A 57 1.22 12.89 -7.00
N ALA A 58 0.85 14.00 -7.65
CA ALA A 58 1.78 15.02 -8.13
C ALA A 58 2.76 15.56 -7.06
N GLU A 59 2.31 15.66 -5.79
CA GLU A 59 3.14 16.15 -4.69
C GLU A 59 4.01 15.09 -4.01
N LEU A 60 3.66 13.80 -4.15
CA LEU A 60 4.34 12.71 -3.45
C LEU A 60 5.24 11.90 -4.37
N GLY A 61 4.74 11.49 -5.53
CA GLY A 61 5.45 10.63 -6.46
C GLY A 61 4.55 9.63 -7.17
N LYS A 62 5.19 8.71 -7.89
CA LYS A 62 4.52 7.74 -8.75
C LYS A 62 3.93 6.57 -7.96
N LYS A 63 3.00 5.86 -8.59
CA LYS A 63 2.47 4.59 -8.08
C LYS A 63 3.59 3.59 -7.72
N GLY A 64 3.39 2.86 -6.64
CA GLY A 64 4.31 1.84 -6.12
C GLY A 64 5.43 2.38 -5.22
N GLN A 65 5.56 3.69 -5.04
CA GLN A 65 6.63 4.24 -4.20
C GLN A 65 6.34 4.13 -2.71
N LEU A 66 7.39 3.85 -1.93
CA LEU A 66 7.36 3.80 -0.47
C LEU A 66 7.77 5.16 0.12
N ILE A 67 6.85 5.83 0.81
CA ILE A 67 7.03 7.21 1.28
C ILE A 67 6.58 7.37 2.74
N ASP A 68 7.27 8.25 3.47
CA ASP A 68 6.92 8.67 4.82
C ASP A 68 6.00 9.91 4.81
N VAL A 69 4.77 9.75 5.32
CA VAL A 69 3.72 10.77 5.26
C VAL A 69 3.19 11.11 6.66
N LYS A 70 2.70 12.34 6.86
CA LYS A 70 2.00 12.72 8.10
C LYS A 70 0.77 11.83 8.31
N ALA A 71 0.58 11.32 9.53
CA ALA A 71 -0.52 10.41 9.84
C ALA A 71 -1.92 10.98 9.51
N GLY A 72 -2.10 12.30 9.65
CA GLY A 72 -3.36 12.97 9.31
C GLY A 72 -3.63 13.03 7.81
N TYR A 73 -2.59 13.21 6.99
CA TYR A 73 -2.74 13.26 5.53
C TYR A 73 -3.13 11.89 4.96
N LEU A 74 -2.52 10.81 5.49
CA LEU A 74 -2.94 9.45 5.18
C LEU A 74 -4.41 9.21 5.56
N ARG A 75 -4.80 9.50 6.81
CA ARG A 75 -6.14 9.16 7.32
C ARG A 75 -7.26 9.96 6.65
N ASN A 76 -7.03 11.24 6.37
CA ASN A 76 -8.09 12.14 5.93
C ASN A 76 -8.18 12.24 4.40
N PHE A 77 -7.11 11.96 3.66
CA PHE A 77 -7.06 12.16 2.21
C PHE A 77 -6.70 10.87 1.47
N LEU A 78 -5.51 10.31 1.70
CA LEU A 78 -5.02 9.21 0.85
C LEU A 78 -5.79 7.90 1.05
N LEU A 79 -6.15 7.56 2.29
CA LEU A 79 -6.89 6.34 2.61
C LEU A 79 -8.34 6.36 2.11
N PRO A 80 -9.16 7.41 2.38
CA PRO A 80 -10.53 7.46 1.86
C PRO A 80 -10.60 7.57 0.33
N MET A 81 -9.59 8.19 -0.30
CA MET A 81 -9.50 8.25 -1.77
C MET A 81 -8.93 6.97 -2.40
N GLY A 82 -8.47 6.00 -1.60
CA GLY A 82 -7.88 4.75 -2.10
C GLY A 82 -6.48 4.87 -2.73
N MET A 83 -5.88 6.06 -2.70
CA MET A 83 -4.61 6.38 -3.37
C MET A 83 -3.37 5.79 -2.66
N ALA A 84 -3.50 5.32 -1.42
CA ALA A 84 -2.39 4.75 -0.67
C ALA A 84 -2.80 3.58 0.24
N GLN A 85 -1.82 2.75 0.58
CA GLN A 85 -1.95 1.64 1.52
C GLN A 85 -0.86 1.69 2.60
N ILE A 86 -1.22 1.29 3.82
CA ILE A 86 -0.27 1.20 4.94
C ILE A 86 0.72 0.08 4.65
N VAL A 87 2.01 0.34 4.87
CA VAL A 87 3.06 -0.65 4.73
C VAL A 87 2.92 -1.70 5.82
N THR A 88 2.58 -2.92 5.44
CA THR A 88 2.68 -4.13 6.28
C THR A 88 3.86 -4.98 5.84
N PRO A 89 4.46 -5.79 6.73
CA PRO A 89 5.58 -6.65 6.34
C PRO A 89 5.20 -7.69 5.28
N GLU A 90 3.93 -8.10 5.25
CA GLU A 90 3.40 -9.03 4.23
C GLU A 90 3.35 -8.36 2.86
N LEU A 91 2.79 -7.15 2.78
CA LEU A 91 2.71 -6.37 1.53
C LEU A 91 4.10 -6.09 0.95
N LEU A 92 5.10 -5.85 1.81
CA LEU A 92 6.50 -5.69 1.36
C LEU A 92 7.08 -6.96 0.74
N LYS A 93 6.69 -8.14 1.24
CA LYS A 93 7.14 -9.42 0.66
C LYS A 93 6.44 -9.66 -0.67
N GLU A 94 5.13 -9.45 -0.74
CA GLU A 94 4.34 -9.57 -1.97
C GLU A 94 4.90 -8.68 -3.08
N MET A 95 5.21 -7.42 -2.76
CA MET A 95 5.81 -6.48 -3.71
C MET A 95 7.15 -6.96 -4.25
N LYS A 96 8.04 -7.48 -3.39
CA LYS A 96 9.32 -8.04 -3.82
C LYS A 96 9.16 -9.26 -4.71
N MET A 97 8.24 -10.17 -4.35
CA MET A 97 7.94 -11.35 -5.16
C MET A 97 7.44 -10.96 -6.55
N GLU A 98 6.59 -9.94 -6.64
CA GLU A 98 6.08 -9.45 -7.92
C GLU A 98 7.18 -8.74 -8.74
N GLU A 99 8.03 -7.95 -8.10
CA GLU A 99 9.20 -7.34 -8.76
C GLU A 99 10.15 -8.41 -9.34
N GLU A 100 10.48 -9.43 -8.56
CA GLU A 100 11.32 -10.55 -9.01
C GLU A 100 10.69 -11.30 -10.19
N ARG A 101 9.36 -11.50 -10.16
CA ARG A 101 8.62 -12.13 -11.26
C ARG A 101 8.70 -11.29 -12.54
N ILE A 102 8.43 -9.99 -12.45
CA ILE A 102 8.49 -9.07 -13.58
C ILE A 102 9.91 -9.00 -14.15
N GLU A 103 10.93 -9.00 -13.30
CA GLU A 103 12.33 -9.03 -13.73
C GLU A 103 12.70 -10.33 -14.43
N ALA A 104 12.24 -11.48 -13.92
CA ALA A 104 12.46 -12.77 -14.54
C ALA A 104 11.80 -12.85 -15.92
N GLU A 105 10.55 -12.38 -16.07
CA GLU A 105 9.86 -12.30 -17.35
C GLU A 105 10.60 -11.37 -18.33
N LYS A 106 11.03 -10.19 -17.88
CA LYS A 106 11.83 -9.27 -18.72
C LYS A 106 13.15 -9.89 -19.18
N LYS A 107 13.82 -10.67 -18.34
CA LYS A 107 15.06 -11.38 -18.71
C LYS A 107 14.78 -12.43 -19.78
N ARG A 108 13.75 -13.26 -19.59
CA ARG A 108 13.33 -14.28 -20.57
C ARG A 108 13.02 -13.67 -21.94
N VAL A 109 12.21 -12.62 -21.99
CA VAL A 109 11.86 -11.95 -23.25
C VAL A 109 13.11 -11.37 -23.94
N LYS A 110 14.05 -10.82 -23.17
CA LYS A 110 15.32 -10.33 -23.73
C LYS A 110 16.17 -11.45 -24.29
N GLU A 111 16.28 -12.57 -23.58
CA GLU A 111 17.03 -13.75 -24.02
C GLU A 111 16.42 -14.34 -25.29
N GLU A 112 15.09 -14.50 -25.35
CA GLU A 112 14.38 -14.95 -26.56
C GLU A 112 14.63 -14.02 -27.75
N ALA A 113 14.54 -12.70 -27.55
CA ALA A 113 14.82 -11.72 -28.59
C ALA A 113 16.27 -11.78 -29.09
N GLN A 114 17.23 -12.00 -28.19
CA GLN A 114 18.64 -12.17 -28.54
C GLN A 114 18.88 -13.46 -29.33
N GLN A 115 18.27 -14.57 -28.92
CA GLN A 115 18.35 -15.84 -29.65
C GLN A 115 17.78 -15.71 -31.06
N LEU A 116 16.63 -15.06 -31.22
CA LEU A 116 16.03 -14.80 -32.53
C LEU A 116 16.96 -13.94 -33.40
N ALA A 117 17.57 -12.90 -32.84
CA ALA A 117 18.52 -12.06 -33.57
C ALA A 117 19.71 -12.88 -34.09
N LEU A 118 20.31 -13.73 -33.25
CA LEU A 118 21.41 -14.61 -33.64
C LEU A 118 21.02 -15.59 -34.76
N ILE A 119 19.80 -16.13 -34.72
CA ILE A 119 19.29 -17.00 -35.79
C ILE A 119 19.22 -16.21 -37.10
N PHE A 120 18.65 -15.00 -37.09
CA PHE A 120 18.55 -14.18 -38.30
C PHE A 120 19.91 -13.74 -38.84
N GLU A 121 20.89 -13.47 -37.98
CA GLU A 121 22.27 -13.17 -38.40
C GLU A 121 22.96 -14.37 -39.05
N THR A 122 22.68 -15.58 -38.54
CA THR A 122 23.25 -16.83 -39.06
C THR A 122 22.59 -17.28 -40.36
N VAL A 123 21.30 -16.96 -40.54
CA VAL A 123 20.56 -17.29 -41.76
C VAL A 123 21.16 -16.53 -42.94
N GLY A 124 21.77 -17.27 -43.87
CA GLY A 124 22.37 -16.72 -45.09
C GLY A 124 21.36 -16.06 -46.03
N ALA A 125 21.83 -15.64 -47.21
CA ALA A 125 21.04 -14.85 -48.16
C ALA A 125 19.67 -15.46 -48.50
N PHE A 126 18.60 -14.74 -48.17
CA PHE A 126 17.22 -15.15 -48.43
C PHE A 126 16.81 -14.80 -49.87
N LYS A 127 16.64 -15.82 -50.73
CA LYS A 127 16.20 -15.64 -52.12
C LYS A 127 14.68 -15.74 -52.24
N VAL A 128 14.00 -14.60 -52.32
CA VAL A 128 12.55 -14.54 -52.57
C VAL A 128 12.27 -14.42 -54.06
N LYS A 129 11.68 -15.45 -54.67
CA LYS A 129 11.25 -15.41 -56.07
C LYS A 129 9.91 -14.67 -56.19
N ARG A 130 9.86 -13.63 -57.02
CA ARG A 130 8.63 -12.90 -57.40
C ARG A 130 8.55 -12.80 -58.92
N LYS A 131 7.32 -12.79 -59.48
CA LYS A 131 7.10 -12.57 -60.92
C LYS A 131 7.36 -11.10 -61.26
N GLY A 132 8.28 -10.85 -62.19
CA GLY A 132 8.60 -9.53 -62.72
C GLY A 132 7.72 -9.18 -63.93
N GLY A 133 7.17 -7.98 -63.92
CA GLY A 133 6.41 -7.35 -65.00
C GLY A 133 7.29 -6.55 -65.96
N LYS A 134 6.65 -5.95 -66.98
CA LYS A 134 7.32 -4.99 -67.89
C LYS A 134 7.88 -3.82 -67.07
N GLY A 135 9.12 -3.42 -67.35
CA GLY A 135 9.75 -2.26 -66.71
C GLY A 135 10.24 -2.46 -65.27
N LYS A 136 10.70 -3.65 -64.88
CA LYS A 136 11.17 -3.97 -63.50
C LYS A 136 10.09 -3.84 -62.41
N GLN A 137 8.81 -3.87 -62.79
CA GLN A 137 7.70 -3.85 -61.84
C GLN A 137 7.49 -5.25 -61.22
N ILE A 138 7.04 -5.32 -59.97
CA ILE A 138 6.64 -6.55 -59.29
C ILE A 138 5.12 -6.52 -59.07
N PHE A 139 4.40 -7.62 -59.36
CA PHE A 139 2.93 -7.70 -59.26
C PHE A 139 2.46 -8.71 -58.20
N GLY A 140 1.42 -8.34 -57.46
CA GLY A 140 0.80 -9.11 -56.36
C GLY A 140 0.50 -8.19 -55.17
N ARG A 141 -0.59 -8.46 -54.43
CA ARG A 141 -0.75 -7.92 -53.06
C ARG A 141 0.30 -8.53 -52.14
#